data_AF-A0A969JXD5-F1
#
_entry.id   AF-A0A969JXD5-F1
#
_cell.length_a   1.000
_cell.length_b   1.000
_cell.length_c   1.000
_cell.angle_alpha   90.00
_cell.angle_beta   90.00
_cell.angle_gamma   90.00
#
_symmetry.space_group_name_H-M   'P 1'
#
loop_
_entity.id
_entity.type
_entity.pdbx_description
1 polymer ?
#
loop_
_entity_poly.entity_id
_entity_poly.type
_entity_poly.pdbx_seq_one_letter_code
_entity_poly.pdbx_strand_id
1 'polypeptide(L)' 'MDLMDMGGILMDPKKVPAELAFQMNFLGAPGYRIAGGTDEILRNIIAERVLGLPGDIRVDKNVPFNEVPSGS' A
#
# COMPACT_ATOMS: atom_id res chain seq x y z
N MET A 1 -8.12 -2.36 -17.95
CA MET A 1 -9.58 -2.50 -17.90
C MET A 1 -10.19 -1.76 -19.07
N ASP A 2 -9.88 -0.48 -19.24
CA ASP A 2 -10.44 0.36 -20.32
C ASP A 2 -10.17 -0.18 -21.74
N LEU A 3 -8.96 -0.71 -22.00
CA LEU A 3 -8.63 -1.31 -23.30
C LEU A 3 -9.40 -2.62 -23.59
N MET A 4 -9.94 -3.27 -22.57
CA MET A 4 -10.69 -4.53 -22.71
C MET A 4 -12.18 -4.29 -23.02
N ASP A 5 -12.62 -3.03 -23.08
CA ASP A 5 -14.03 -2.65 -23.25
C ASP A 5 -14.95 -3.47 -22.31
N MET A 6 -16.08 -3.97 -22.81
CA MET A 6 -17.01 -4.84 -22.08
C MET A 6 -16.37 -6.13 -21.53
N GLY A 7 -15.23 -6.55 -22.07
CA GLY A 7 -14.48 -7.70 -21.56
C GLY A 7 -13.84 -7.45 -20.19
N GLY A 8 -13.64 -6.19 -19.80
CA GLY A 8 -13.04 -5.83 -18.51
C GLY A 8 -13.89 -6.28 -17.31
N ILE A 9 -15.21 -6.27 -17.42
CA ILE A 9 -16.10 -6.62 -16.29
C ILE A 9 -16.35 -8.12 -16.14
N LEU A 10 -15.87 -8.95 -17.08
CA LEU A 10 -16.05 -10.39 -17.01
C LEU A 10 -15.21 -10.98 -15.87
N MET A 11 -15.87 -11.72 -14.98
CA MET A 11 -15.26 -12.39 -13.82
C MET A 11 -15.45 -13.91 -13.83
N ASP A 12 -15.86 -14.49 -14.96
CA ASP A 12 -15.99 -15.93 -15.13
C ASP A 12 -14.64 -16.55 -15.54
N PRO A 13 -13.97 -17.35 -14.69
CA PRO A 13 -12.65 -17.91 -14.98
C PRO A 13 -12.60 -18.77 -16.24
N LYS A 14 -13.75 -19.34 -16.66
CA LYS A 14 -13.83 -20.18 -17.86
C LYS A 14 -13.94 -19.38 -19.16
N LYS A 15 -14.28 -18.09 -19.06
CA LYS A 15 -14.50 -17.21 -20.21
C LYS A 15 -13.39 -16.17 -20.38
N VAL A 16 -12.63 -15.93 -19.32
CA VAL A 16 -11.54 -14.95 -19.34
C VAL A 16 -10.21 -15.66 -19.58
N PRO A 17 -9.39 -15.19 -20.55
CA PRO A 17 -8.05 -15.72 -20.78
C PRO A 17 -7.19 -15.68 -19.52
N ALA A 18 -6.27 -16.65 -19.39
CA ALA A 18 -5.35 -16.73 -18.24
C ALA A 18 -6.07 -16.73 -16.88
N GLU A 19 -7.27 -17.31 -16.80
CA GLU A 19 -8.00 -17.57 -15.54
C GLU A 19 -8.10 -16.34 -14.62
N LEU A 20 -8.49 -15.18 -15.19
CA LEU A 20 -8.64 -13.90 -14.46
C LEU A 20 -7.34 -13.27 -13.92
N ALA A 21 -6.16 -13.75 -14.32
CA ALA A 21 -4.90 -13.24 -13.79
C ALA A 21 -4.83 -11.70 -13.82
N PHE A 22 -5.23 -11.07 -14.93
CA PHE A 22 -5.22 -9.61 -15.04
C PHE A 22 -6.26 -8.93 -14.13
N GLN A 23 -7.52 -9.38 -14.15
CA GLN A 23 -8.61 -8.80 -13.34
C GLN A 23 -8.29 -8.89 -11.86
N MET A 24 -7.78 -10.04 -11.41
CA MET A 24 -7.43 -10.27 -10.00
C MET A 24 -6.25 -9.39 -9.58
N ASN A 25 -5.21 -9.28 -10.41
CA ASN A 25 -4.08 -8.39 -10.12
C ASN A 25 -4.52 -6.92 -10.11
N PHE A 26 -5.35 -6.49 -11.05
CA PHE A 26 -5.83 -5.11 -11.11
C PHE A 26 -6.70 -4.74 -9.89
N LEU A 27 -7.64 -5.61 -9.51
CA LEU A 27 -8.49 -5.41 -8.33
C LEU A 27 -7.70 -5.54 -7.01
N GLY A 28 -6.66 -6.37 -6.98
CA GLY A 28 -5.78 -6.54 -5.82
C GLY A 28 -4.72 -5.45 -5.68
N ALA A 29 -4.31 -4.81 -6.78
CA ALA A 29 -3.23 -3.83 -6.80
C ALA A 29 -3.36 -2.70 -5.78
N PRO A 30 -4.55 -2.11 -5.52
CA PRO A 30 -4.70 -1.10 -4.48
C PRO A 30 -4.30 -1.58 -3.08
N GLY A 31 -4.44 -2.88 -2.79
CA GLY A 31 -4.04 -3.46 -1.52
C GLY A 31 -2.53 -3.40 -1.28
N TYR A 32 -1.70 -3.48 -2.33
CA TYR A 32 -0.25 -3.38 -2.19
C TYR A 32 0.21 -1.99 -1.75
N ARG A 33 -0.57 -0.94 -2.01
CA ARG A 33 -0.25 0.44 -1.59
C ARG A 33 -0.41 0.68 -0.08
N ILE A 34 -0.93 -0.29 0.65
CA ILE A 34 -1.06 -0.27 2.11
C ILE A 34 -0.37 -1.45 2.79
N ALA A 35 -0.10 -2.53 2.03
CA ALA A 35 0.54 -3.72 2.55
C ALA A 35 2.01 -3.45 2.88
N GLY A 36 2.41 -3.68 4.14
CA GLY A 36 3.78 -3.42 4.59
C GLY A 36 4.11 -1.94 4.83
N GLY A 37 3.11 -1.06 4.78
CA GLY A 37 3.24 0.38 4.92
C GLY A 37 2.49 1.09 3.79
N THR A 38 1.84 2.21 4.10
CA THR A 38 1.20 3.00 3.05
C THR A 38 2.23 3.70 2.17
N ASP A 39 1.86 4.03 0.94
CA ASP A 39 2.71 4.82 0.06
C ASP A 39 3.22 6.11 0.73
N GLU A 40 2.38 6.79 1.53
CA GLU A 40 2.77 7.99 2.28
C GLU A 40 3.86 7.69 3.31
N ILE A 41 3.70 6.61 4.10
CA ILE A 41 4.67 6.22 5.11
C ILE A 41 6.00 5.82 4.47
N LEU A 42 5.96 5.05 3.38
CA LEU A 42 7.17 4.64 2.67
C LEU A 42 7.88 5.85 2.04
N ARG A 43 7.13 6.82 1.48
CA ARG A 43 7.70 8.09 1.00
C ARG A 43 8.36 8.89 2.13
N ASN A 44 7.73 8.96 3.30
CA ASN A 44 8.31 9.64 4.47
C ASN A 44 9.59 8.93 4.95
N ILE A 45 9.62 7.59 4.93
CA ILE A 45 10.82 6.81 5.27
C ILE A 45 11.97 7.14 4.31
N ILE A 46 11.70 7.19 3.00
CA ILE A 46 12.71 7.56 1.99
C ILE A 46 13.17 9.00 2.21
N ALA A 47 12.25 9.94 2.46
CA ALA A 47 12.56 11.34 2.75
C ALA A 47 13.52 11.48 3.95
N GLU A 48 13.21 10.85 5.08
CA GLU A 48 14.05 10.92 6.28
C GLU A 48 15.36 10.14 6.15
N ARG A 49 15.29 8.88 5.71
CA ARG A 49 16.44 7.95 5.79
C ARG A 49 17.38 8.00 4.60
N VAL A 50 16.87 8.32 3.41
CA VAL A 50 17.66 8.36 2.17
C VAL A 50 18.01 9.79 1.82
N LEU A 51 17.02 10.70 1.89
CA LEU A 51 17.20 12.10 1.47
C LEU A 51 17.61 13.03 2.61
N GLY A 52 17.56 12.59 3.87
CA GLY A 52 17.95 13.39 5.04
C GLY A 52 17.03 14.57 5.33
N LEU A 53 15.79 14.55 4.81
CA LEU A 53 14.81 15.58 5.08
C LEU A 53 14.35 15.52 6.56
N PRO A 54 14.01 16.65 7.18
CA PRO A 54 13.43 16.66 8.53
C PRO A 54 12.18 15.79 8.57
N GLY A 55 12.14 14.85 9.51
CA GLY A 55 10.94 14.05 9.75
C GLY A 55 9.85 14.83 10.46
N ASP A 56 8.63 14.29 10.43
CA ASP A 56 7.53 14.81 11.24
C ASP A 56 7.89 14.77 12.74
N ILE A 57 7.33 15.72 13.50
CA ILE A 57 7.53 15.80 14.95
C ILE A 57 6.96 14.54 15.58
N ARG A 58 7.85 13.75 16.20
CA ARG A 58 7.53 12.52 16.92
C ARG A 58 8.08 12.61 18.33
N VAL A 59 7.19 12.77 19.30
CA VAL A 59 7.54 12.90 20.72
C VAL A 59 8.04 11.59 21.33
N ASP A 60 7.70 10.47 20.70
CA ASP A 60 7.96 9.10 21.11
C ASP A 60 9.20 8.48 20.44
N LYS A 61 9.78 9.12 19.42
CA LYS A 61 10.82 8.53 18.55
C LYS A 61 12.04 7.97 19.28
N ASN A 62 12.42 8.56 20.41
CA ASN A 62 13.58 8.18 21.21
C ASN A 62 13.21 7.50 22.54
N VAL A 63 11.92 7.20 22.74
CA VAL A 63 11.41 6.57 23.95
C VAL A 63 11.23 5.08 23.67
N PRO A 64 11.81 4.18 24.47
CA PRO A 64 11.51 2.76 24.39
C PRO A 64 9.99 2.52 24.46
N PHE A 65 9.47 1.56 23.69
CA PHE A 65 8.02 1.36 23.56
C PHE A 65 7.29 1.18 24.90
N ASN A 66 7.91 0.54 25.88
CA ASN A 66 7.38 0.32 27.23
C ASN A 66 7.32 1.59 28.11
N GLU A 67 7.95 2.68 27.69
CA GLU A 67 7.97 3.97 28.38
C GLU A 67 7.07 5.02 27.68
N VAL A 68 6.47 4.67 26.55
CA VAL A 68 5.54 5.55 25.83
C VAL A 68 4.24 5.68 26.63
N PRO A 69 3.75 6.90 26.93
CA PRO A 69 2.50 7.08 27.65
C PRO A 69 1.33 6.41 26.93
N SER A 70 0.71 5.40 27.56
CA SER A 70 -0.53 4.80 27.09
C SER A 70 -1.72 5.51 27.74
N GLY A 71 -2.74 5.88 26.95
CA GLY A 71 -3.94 6.58 27.45
C GLY A 71 -4.91 5.68 28.21
N SER A 72 -4.45 5.05 29.30
CA SER A 72 -5.26 4.29 30.26
C SER A 72 -5.57 5.11 31.50
#